data_AF-A0A964QRF2-F1
#
_entry.id   AF-A0A964QRF2-F1
#
_cell.length_a   1.000
_cell.length_b   1.000
_cell.length_c   1.000
_cell.angle_alpha   90.00
_cell.angle_beta   90.00
_cell.angle_gamma   90.00
#
_symmetry.space_group_name_H-M   'P 1'
#
loop_
_entity.id
_entity.type
_entity.pdbx_description
1 polymer ?
#
loop_
_entity_poly.entity_id
_entity_poly.type
_entity_poly.pdbx_seq_one_letter_code
_entity_poly.pdbx_strand_id
1 'polypeptide(L)'
;MNLMLAMLNGWEILLILAAILILFGAKKLPELARGLGQGIREFKKSTREVQEELESAIDLDAPPPPPAPKKLPSETLARTSEPAAHSAPESKA
;
A
#
# COMPACT_ATOMS: atom_id res chain seq x y z
N MET A 1 -4.96 24.02 25.33
CA MET A 1 -6.06 23.81 24.35
C MET A 1 -5.91 22.51 23.53
N ASN A 2 -5.03 21.56 23.88
CA ASN A 2 -4.84 20.34 23.07
C ASN A 2 -5.63 19.13 23.61
N LEU A 3 -6.13 19.22 24.85
CA LEU A 3 -6.91 18.15 25.49
C LEU A 3 -8.30 18.00 24.88
N MET A 4 -8.94 19.11 24.47
CA MET A 4 -10.25 19.09 23.83
C MET A 4 -10.21 18.46 22.42
N LEU A 5 -9.13 18.68 21.67
CA LEU A 5 -8.90 18.09 20.35
C LEU A 5 -8.51 16.61 20.42
N ALA A 6 -7.70 16.21 21.41
CA ALA A 6 -7.34 14.81 21.62
C ALA A 6 -8.54 13.96 22.10
N MET A 7 -9.42 14.54 22.94
CA MET A 7 -10.64 13.88 23.37
C MET A 7 -11.67 13.76 22.23
N LEU A 8 -11.65 14.64 21.23
CA LEU A 8 -12.64 14.59 20.14
C LEU A 8 -12.41 13.40 19.19
N ASN A 9 -11.15 13.07 18.89
CA ASN A 9 -10.86 12.07 17.84
C ASN A 9 -10.99 10.60 18.31
N GLY A 10 -10.60 10.30 19.55
CA GLY A 10 -10.59 8.92 20.06
C GLY A 10 -11.92 8.47 20.66
N TRP A 11 -12.63 9.39 21.33
CA TRP A 11 -13.89 9.06 22.01
C TRP A 11 -15.03 8.85 21.04
N GLU A 12 -15.01 9.50 19.87
CA GLU A 12 -16.05 9.33 18.86
C GLU A 12 -16.04 7.91 18.27
N ILE A 13 -14.85 7.36 17.99
CA ILE A 13 -14.67 5.96 17.59
C ILE A 13 -15.14 5.01 18.70
N LEU A 14 -14.82 5.32 19.97
CA LEU A 14 -15.24 4.51 21.10
C LEU A 14 -16.76 4.52 21.30
N LEU A 15 -17.42 5.66 21.09
CA LEU A 15 -18.89 5.80 21.15
C LEU A 15 -19.56 5.05 20.01
N ILE A 16 -19.04 5.12 18.78
CA ILE A 16 -19.55 4.35 17.64
C ILE A 16 -19.39 2.85 17.91
N LEU A 17 -18.22 2.44 18.42
CA LEU A 17 -17.97 1.04 18.79
C LEU A 17 -18.94 0.59 19.89
N ALA A 18 -19.19 1.42 20.90
CA ALA A 18 -20.15 1.14 21.97
C ALA A 18 -21.58 1.00 21.42
N ALA A 19 -22.01 1.87 20.50
CA ALA A 19 -23.31 1.77 19.84
C ALA A 19 -23.44 0.44 19.08
N ILE A 20 -22.43 0.07 18.28
CA ILE A 20 -22.39 -1.22 17.57
C ILE A 20 -22.43 -2.39 18.56
N LEU A 21 -21.68 -2.31 19.67
CA LEU A 21 -21.68 -3.33 20.71
C LEU A 21 -23.05 -3.47 21.41
N ILE A 22 -23.84 -2.40 21.53
CA ILE A 22 -25.19 -2.47 22.08
C ILE A 22 -26.16 -3.09 21.07
N LEU A 23 -26.07 -2.71 19.79
CA LEU A 23 -26.95 -3.24 18.73
C LEU A 23 -26.68 -4.72 18.45
N PHE A 24 -25.40 -5.10 18.33
CA PHE A 24 -25.00 -6.45 17.93
C PHE A 24 -24.58 -7.33 19.11
N GLY A 25 -24.17 -6.75 20.24
CA GLY A 25 -23.67 -7.46 21.41
C GLY A 25 -22.15 -7.69 21.38
N ALA A 26 -21.52 -7.66 22.56
CA ALA A 26 -20.07 -7.86 22.72
C ALA A 26 -19.54 -9.22 22.23
N LYS A 27 -20.41 -10.24 22.16
CA LYS A 27 -20.04 -11.57 21.65
C LYS A 27 -20.04 -11.66 20.11
N LYS A 28 -20.82 -10.83 19.41
CA LYS A 28 -20.98 -10.93 17.95
C LYS A 28 -19.82 -10.33 17.18
N LEU A 29 -19.23 -9.25 17.67
CA LEU A 29 -18.07 -8.62 17.04
C LEU A 29 -16.86 -9.59 16.90
N PRO A 30 -16.41 -10.31 17.96
CA PRO A 30 -15.31 -11.27 17.83
C PRO A 30 -15.69 -12.55 17.06
N GLU A 31 -16.97 -12.94 17.06
CA GLU A 31 -17.47 -14.07 16.28
C GLU A 31 -17.40 -13.78 14.78
N LEU A 32 -17.87 -12.60 14.37
CA LEU A 32 -17.76 -12.11 12.98
C LEU A 32 -16.31 -11.93 12.54
N ALA A 33 -15.47 -11.33 13.40
CA ALA A 33 -14.05 -11.15 13.10
C ALA A 33 -13.32 -12.48 12.90
N ARG A 34 -13.65 -13.51 13.69
CA ARG A 34 -13.09 -14.86 13.52
C ARG A 34 -13.51 -15.49 12.19
N GLY A 35 -14.80 -15.44 11.85
CA GLY A 35 -15.30 -15.97 10.58
C GLY A 35 -14.69 -15.26 9.36
N LEU A 36 -14.67 -13.92 9.37
CA LEU A 36 -14.06 -13.12 8.31
C LEU A 36 -12.55 -13.38 8.20
N GLY A 37 -11.85 -13.46 9.33
CA GLY A 37 -10.41 -13.72 9.36
C GLY A 37 -10.05 -15.10 8.80
N GLN A 38 -10.85 -16.13 9.10
CA GLN A 38 -10.68 -17.46 8.51
C GLN A 38 -10.92 -17.43 6.99
N GLY A 39 -12.02 -16.80 6.55
CA GLY A 39 -12.33 -16.67 5.13
C GLY A 39 -11.25 -15.93 4.33
N ILE A 40 -10.73 -14.81 4.85
CA ILE A 40 -9.62 -14.07 4.22
C ILE A 40 -8.35 -14.93 4.16
N ARG A 41 -8.06 -15.71 5.21
CA ARG A 41 -6.87 -16.57 5.26
C ARG A 41 -6.94 -17.70 4.23
N GLU A 42 -8.08 -18.36 4.13
CA GLU A 42 -8.33 -19.42 3.14
C GLU A 42 -8.31 -18.85 1.73
N PHE A 43 -8.97 -17.73 1.48
CA PHE A 43 -8.96 -17.04 0.19
C PHE A 43 -7.53 -16.69 -0.26
N LYS A 44 -6.70 -16.15 0.65
CA LYS A 44 -5.31 -15.82 0.36
C LYS A 44 -4.46 -17.05 0.09
N LYS A 45 -4.73 -18.17 0.76
CA LYS A 45 -4.03 -19.45 0.54
C LYS A 45 -4.35 -20.01 -0.84
N SER A 46 -5.63 -20.13 -1.17
CA SER A 46 -6.07 -20.63 -2.49
C SER A 46 -5.59 -19.73 -3.62
N THR A 47 -5.61 -18.40 -3.44
CA THR A 47 -5.08 -17.47 -4.46
C THR A 47 -3.58 -17.67 -4.70
N ARG A 48 -2.80 -17.96 -3.65
CA ARG A 48 -1.36 -18.24 -3.78
C ARG A 48 -1.08 -19.56 -4.47
N GLU A 49 -1.79 -20.61 -4.08
CA GLU A 49 -1.66 -21.93 -4.72
C GLU A 49 -1.96 -21.84 -6.22
N VAL A 50 -3.04 -21.15 -6.59
CA VAL A 50 -3.37 -20.91 -8.01
C VAL A 50 -2.31 -20.08 -8.73
N GLN A 51 -1.72 -19.08 -8.08
CA GLN A 51 -0.64 -18.28 -8.67
C GLN A 51 0.63 -19.11 -8.90
N GLU A 52 1.01 -19.96 -7.94
CA GLU A 52 2.17 -20.86 -8.05
C GLU A 52 1.95 -21.95 -9.11
N GLU A 53 0.74 -22.52 -9.20
CA GLU A 53 0.35 -23.46 -10.26
C GLU A 53 0.36 -22.80 -11.64
N LEU A 54 -0.10 -21.56 -11.73
CA LEU A 54 -0.07 -20.80 -12.98
C LEU A 54 1.37 -20.50 -13.40
N GLU A 55 2.21 -19.97 -12.51
CA GLU A 55 3.63 -19.71 -12.79
C GLU A 55 4.37 -20.98 -13.26
N SER A 56 4.17 -22.09 -12.55
CA SER A 56 4.80 -23.38 -12.92
C SER A 56 4.28 -23.97 -14.24
N ALA A 57 3.03 -23.70 -14.63
CA ALA A 57 2.50 -24.10 -15.92
C ALA A 57 3.02 -23.24 -17.08
N ILE A 58 3.35 -21.97 -16.84
CA ILE A 58 3.88 -21.05 -17.85
C ILE A 58 5.38 -21.31 -18.11
N ASP A 59 6.13 -21.75 -17.09
CA ASP A 59 7.57 -22.04 -17.19
C ASP A 59 7.92 -23.29 -18.00
N LEU A 60 6.93 -24.11 -18.39
CA LEU A 60 7.16 -25.32 -19.20
C LEU A 60 7.37 -25.05 -20.70
N ASP A 61 7.20 -23.80 -21.18
CA ASP A 61 7.30 -23.49 -22.63
C ASP A 61 8.03 -22.15 -22.96
N ALA A 62 8.79 -21.57 -22.04
CA ALA A 62 9.51 -20.31 -22.27
C ALA A 62 11.04 -20.41 -22.11
N PRO A 63 11.87 -19.88 -23.04
CA PRO A 63 13.31 -19.72 -22.84
C PRO A 63 13.59 -18.83 -21.61
N PRO A 64 14.76 -18.97 -20.94
CA PRO A 64 15.01 -18.36 -19.64
C PRO A 64 14.74 -16.85 -19.65
N PRO A 65 14.06 -16.30 -18.62
CA PRO A 65 13.75 -14.89 -18.59
C PRO A 65 15.04 -14.06 -18.62
N PRO A 66 15.12 -13.00 -19.45
CA PRO A 66 16.25 -12.09 -19.41
C PRO A 66 16.42 -11.56 -17.98
N PRO A 67 17.66 -11.42 -17.48
CA PRO A 67 17.93 -11.04 -16.11
C PRO A 67 17.19 -9.75 -15.77
N ALA A 68 16.31 -9.82 -14.76
CA ALA A 68 15.52 -8.68 -14.32
C ALA A 68 16.45 -7.48 -14.05
N PRO A 69 16.12 -6.27 -14.56
CA PRO A 69 16.91 -5.08 -14.30
C PRO A 69 16.97 -4.86 -12.79
N LYS A 70 18.17 -5.03 -12.22
CA LYS A 70 18.48 -4.66 -10.84
C LYS A 70 18.02 -3.21 -10.66
N LYS A 71 17.03 -3.04 -9.77
CA LYS A 71 16.53 -1.78 -9.20
C LYS A 71 17.31 -0.56 -9.70
N LEU A 72 16.75 0.16 -10.69
CA LEU A 72 17.26 1.47 -11.05
C LEU A 72 17.27 2.31 -9.77
N PRO A 73 18.44 2.76 -9.28
CA PRO A 73 18.49 3.79 -8.28
C PRO A 73 17.73 4.98 -8.84
N SER A 74 16.68 5.40 -8.13
CA SER A 74 16.08 6.72 -8.30
C SER A 74 17.10 7.77 -7.86
N GLU A 75 18.16 7.94 -8.63
CA GLU A 75 19.14 9.03 -8.54
C GLU A 75 19.13 9.82 -9.85
N THR A 76 17.93 10.08 -10.35
CA THR A 76 17.65 11.03 -11.43
C THR A 76 16.52 11.95 -10.99
N LEU A 77 16.68 12.53 -9.80
CA LEU A 77 15.93 13.71 -9.35
C LEU A 77 16.89 14.82 -8.87
N ALA A 78 18.16 14.77 -9.32
CA ALA A 78 19.19 15.77 -9.01
C ALA A 78 19.79 16.39 -10.29
N ARG A 79 19.00 16.55 -11.35
CA ARG A 79 19.40 17.34 -12.52
C ARG A 79 18.21 18.06 -13.18
N THR A 80 17.46 18.81 -12.36
CA THR A 80 16.78 20.02 -12.79
C THR A 80 17.34 21.16 -11.96
N SER A 81 18.59 21.49 -12.24
CA SER A 81 19.12 22.84 -12.08
C SER A 81 19.87 23.09 -13.39
N GLU A 82 19.09 23.55 -14.35
CA GLU A 82 19.52 23.94 -15.67
C GLU A 82 20.67 24.97 -15.56
N PRO A 83 21.79 24.75 -16.25
CA PRO A 83 22.94 25.64 -16.25
C PRO A 83 22.65 26.84 -17.15
N ALA A 84 22.05 27.89 -16.60
CA ALA A 84 21.97 29.20 -17.26
C ALA A 84 22.96 30.17 -16.62
N ALA A 85 24.24 29.80 -16.67
CA ALA A 85 25.36 30.71 -16.43
C ALA A 85 26.40 30.48 -17.52
N HIS A 86 26.14 31.02 -18.71
CA HIS A 86 27.18 31.31 -19.68
C HIS A 86 26.96 32.70 -20.26
N SER A 87 27.65 33.63 -19.60
CA SER A 87 28.24 34.86 -20.13
C SER A 87 28.60 34.83 -21.62
N ALA A 88 28.22 35.88 -22.35
CA ALA A 88 29.10 36.91 -22.95
C ALA A 88 28.35 37.65 -24.12
N PRO A 89 28.96 38.61 -24.84
CA PRO A 89 28.69 40.04 -24.72
C PRO A 89 28.08 40.67 -26.00
N GLU A 90 27.68 41.94 -25.89
CA GLU A 90 27.79 42.97 -26.95
C GLU A 90 27.29 42.68 -28.38
N SER A 91 26.18 43.33 -28.80
CA SER A 91 26.05 43.85 -30.18
C SER A 91 24.86 44.81 -30.33
N LYS A 92 25.20 46.08 -30.57
CA LYS A 92 24.50 47.12 -31.38
C LYS A 92 22.96 47.12 -31.46
N ALA A 93 22.36 48.22 -30.99
CA ALA A 93 21.66 49.24 -31.80
C ALA A 93 21.00 50.28 -30.88
#